data_AF-A0A979FTE7-F1
#
_entry.id   AF-A0A979FTE7-F1
#
_cell.length_a   1.000
_cell.length_b   1.000
_cell.length_c   1.000
_cell.angle_alpha   90.00
_cell.angle_beta   90.00
_cell.angle_gamma   90.00
#
_symmetry.space_group_name_H-M   'P 1'
#
loop_
_entity.id
_entity.type
_entity.pdbx_description
1 polymer ?
#
loop_
_entity_poly.entity_id
_entity_poly.type
_entity_poly.pdbx_seq_one_letter_code
_entity_poly.pdbx_strand_id
1 'polypeptide(L)'
;MRICIIKRLALLDLQASSSHRFSCRWCSNTSKLRAEFLLLEAHFNAQLERSKLSEAEWEIHCAHAEAIKKRHFTYDDPVTHHKVMTRLCHFLRGKCCGNACRHCVYQHENVAKTHPQRMAFNSSFWVEVGSRAPTEPSVRASVCGWTLLSDMHATSVVDDPLLFKH
;
A
#
# COMPACT_ATOMS: atom_id res chain seq x y z
N MET A 1 -23.09 4.58 25.93
CA MET A 1 -22.64 3.41 25.13
C MET A 1 -22.75 3.79 23.64
N ARG A 2 -21.80 4.53 23.06
CA ARG A 2 -20.67 4.07 22.22
C ARG A 2 -21.03 2.94 21.24
N ILE A 3 -21.70 3.29 20.14
CA ILE A 3 -21.87 2.44 18.95
C ILE A 3 -21.35 3.19 17.71
N CYS A 4 -20.35 2.59 17.08
CA CYS A 4 -19.89 2.67 15.69
C CYS A 4 -19.58 4.02 15.03
N ILE A 5 -18.36 4.48 15.32
CA ILE A 5 -17.48 5.26 14.45
C ILE A 5 -17.07 4.38 13.24
N ILE A 6 -17.98 4.06 12.32
CA ILE A 6 -17.64 3.58 10.98
C ILE A 6 -18.75 4.04 10.04
N LYS A 7 -18.62 5.25 9.49
CA LYS A 7 -19.19 5.58 8.18
C LYS A 7 -18.53 6.86 7.67
N ARG A 8 -18.01 6.78 6.43
CA ARG A 8 -17.72 7.88 5.50
C ARG A 8 -16.33 8.54 5.58
N LEU A 9 -15.30 7.78 5.21
CA LEU A 9 -14.10 8.32 4.55
C LEU A 9 -14.00 7.77 3.11
N ALA A 10 -15.10 7.91 2.37
CA ALA A 10 -15.10 7.91 0.92
C ALA A 10 -15.82 9.20 0.53
N LEU A 11 -15.28 9.93 -0.44
CA LEU A 11 -15.63 11.30 -0.89
C LEU A 11 -14.74 12.39 -0.33
N LEU A 12 -13.55 12.56 -0.94
CA LEU A 12 -12.97 13.89 -1.16
C LEU A 12 -12.41 13.95 -2.57
N ASP A 13 -13.32 14.04 -3.52
CA ASP A 13 -13.19 14.87 -4.72
C ASP A 13 -14.55 15.55 -4.92
N LEU A 14 -14.83 16.54 -4.07
CA LEU A 14 -15.79 17.59 -4.43
C LEU A 14 -15.03 18.91 -4.38
N GLN A 15 -14.89 19.48 -5.57
CA GLN A 15 -14.56 20.86 -5.89
C GLN A 15 -14.61 21.79 -4.67
N ALA A 16 -13.42 22.19 -4.19
CA ALA A 16 -13.29 23.38 -3.37
C ALA A 16 -13.43 24.61 -4.28
N SER A 17 -14.65 24.88 -4.75
CA SER A 17 -15.01 26.17 -5.34
C SER A 17 -15.79 27.00 -4.30
N SER A 18 -15.40 28.26 -4.24
CA SER A 18 -16.08 29.38 -3.58
C SER A 18 -16.09 29.43 -2.04
N SER A 19 -15.20 30.28 -1.54
CA SER A 19 -15.49 31.31 -0.54
C SER A 19 -16.39 30.90 0.62
N HIS A 20 -15.79 30.40 1.71
CA HIS A 20 -16.10 30.84 3.07
C HIS A 20 -14.99 30.32 4.00
N ARG A 21 -14.15 31.24 4.47
CA ARG A 21 -13.06 31.01 5.43
C ARG A 21 -13.66 30.81 6.83
N PHE A 22 -14.34 29.69 7.07
CA PHE A 22 -14.65 29.22 8.41
C PHE A 22 -13.82 27.97 8.66
N SER A 23 -12.71 28.13 9.38
CA SER A 23 -11.90 27.00 9.84
C SER A 23 -12.70 26.24 10.90
N CYS A 24 -13.59 25.34 10.50
CA CYS A 24 -14.25 24.48 11.45
C CYS A 24 -13.17 23.60 12.11
N ARG A 25 -13.27 23.40 13.43
CA ARG A 25 -12.29 22.64 14.22
C ARG A 25 -12.06 21.22 13.69
N TRP A 26 -13.07 20.65 13.03
CA TRP A 26 -12.99 19.34 12.39
C TRP A 26 -12.06 19.35 11.16
N CYS A 27 -12.16 20.34 10.27
CA CYS A 27 -11.25 20.51 9.12
C CYS A 27 -9.80 20.78 9.56
N SER A 28 -9.61 21.52 10.65
CA SER A 28 -8.27 21.73 11.24
C SER A 28 -7.69 20.42 11.81
N ASN A 29 -8.51 19.61 12.49
CA ASN A 29 -8.07 18.33 13.05
C ASN A 29 -7.73 17.29 11.96
N THR A 30 -8.52 17.21 10.89
CA THR A 30 -8.23 16.29 9.78
C THR A 30 -6.96 16.68 9.03
N SER A 31 -6.70 17.98 8.87
CA SER A 31 -5.46 18.48 8.25
C SER A 31 -4.22 18.14 9.08
N LYS A 32 -4.31 18.27 10.41
CA LYS A 32 -3.24 17.88 11.34
C LYS A 32 -2.95 16.38 11.28
N LEU A 33 -3.98 15.54 11.42
CA LEU A 33 -3.84 14.08 11.33
C LEU A 33 -3.25 13.63 9.99
N ARG A 34 -3.61 14.30 8.89
CA ARG A 34 -3.02 14.04 7.58
C ARG A 34 -1.53 14.37 7.56
N ALA A 35 -1.13 15.52 8.10
CA ALA A 35 0.28 15.91 8.16
C ALA A 35 1.10 14.94 9.03
N GLU A 36 0.58 14.56 10.20
CA GLU A 36 1.20 13.57 11.09
C GLU A 36 1.37 12.22 10.39
N PHE A 37 0.33 11.74 9.70
CA PHE A 37 0.43 10.49 8.94
C PHE A 37 1.48 10.57 7.82
N LEU A 38 1.58 11.70 7.11
CA LEU A 38 2.59 11.86 6.05
C LEU A 38 4.02 11.84 6.61
N LEU A 39 4.25 12.44 7.78
CA LEU A 39 5.55 12.38 8.48
C LEU A 39 5.88 10.95 8.92
N LEU A 40 4.89 10.23 9.45
CA LEU A 40 5.04 8.82 9.81
C LEU A 40 5.39 7.98 8.58
N GLU A 41 4.65 8.14 7.48
CA GLU A 41 4.88 7.39 6.24
C GLU A 41 6.26 7.69 5.66
N ALA A 42 6.69 8.95 5.69
CA ALA A 42 8.02 9.37 5.27
C ALA A 42 9.13 8.75 6.14
N HIS A 43 8.93 8.66 7.46
CA HIS A 43 9.88 8.01 8.37
C HIS A 43 10.13 6.53 8.03
N PHE A 44 9.05 5.79 7.75
CA PHE A 44 9.17 4.40 7.31
C PHE A 44 9.78 4.28 5.90
N ASN A 45 9.41 5.17 4.99
CA ASN A 45 9.99 5.16 3.64
C ASN A 45 11.48 5.51 3.65
N ALA A 46 11.94 6.31 4.62
CA ALA A 46 13.36 6.59 4.82
C ALA A 46 14.16 5.37 5.32
N GLN A 47 13.51 4.40 5.95
CA GLN A 47 14.13 3.14 6.39
C GLN A 47 14.14 2.06 5.30
N LEU A 48 13.44 2.29 4.19
CA LEU A 48 13.29 1.32 3.11
C LEU A 48 14.62 1.08 2.40
N GLU A 49 15.09 -0.16 2.43
CA GLU A 49 16.30 -0.58 1.73
C GLU A 49 15.95 -1.64 0.69
N ARG A 50 15.79 -1.23 -0.58
CA ARG A 50 15.37 -2.16 -1.67
C ARG A 50 16.27 -3.39 -1.77
N SER A 51 17.57 -3.24 -1.56
CA SER A 51 18.55 -4.33 -1.64
C SER A 51 18.34 -5.43 -0.59
N LYS A 52 17.63 -5.15 0.52
CA LYS A 52 17.35 -6.11 1.58
C LYS A 52 16.05 -6.91 1.38
N LEU A 53 15.28 -6.56 0.36
CA LEU A 53 13.98 -7.16 0.06
C LEU A 53 14.10 -8.12 -1.13
N SER A 54 13.50 -9.29 -0.99
CA SER A 54 13.23 -10.18 -2.13
C SER A 54 12.20 -9.58 -3.09
N GLU A 55 12.06 -10.14 -4.28
CA GLU A 55 11.08 -9.65 -5.26
C GLU A 55 9.64 -9.74 -4.72
N ALA A 56 9.30 -10.86 -4.06
CA ALA A 56 8.00 -11.04 -3.43
C ALA A 56 7.75 -10.01 -2.30
N GLU A 57 8.76 -9.72 -1.47
CA GLU A 57 8.65 -8.68 -0.44
C GLU A 57 8.51 -7.29 -1.07
N TRP A 58 9.15 -7.04 -2.21
CA TRP A 58 8.99 -5.79 -2.94
C TRP A 58 7.58 -5.61 -3.50
N GLU A 59 6.98 -6.65 -4.07
CA GLU A 59 5.60 -6.61 -4.54
C GLU A 59 4.62 -6.28 -3.42
N ILE A 60 4.83 -6.87 -2.24
CA ILE A 60 4.06 -6.56 -1.02
C ILE A 60 4.22 -5.08 -0.63
N HIS A 61 5.45 -4.55 -0.68
CA HIS A 61 5.74 -3.15 -0.41
C HIS A 61 5.00 -2.23 -1.39
N CYS A 62 5.09 -2.51 -2.70
CA CYS A 62 4.41 -1.74 -3.74
C CYS A 62 2.89 -1.75 -3.57
N ALA A 63 2.30 -2.92 -3.31
CA ALA A 63 0.86 -3.04 -3.07
C ALA A 63 0.40 -2.21 -1.85
N HIS A 64 1.18 -2.25 -0.77
CA HIS A 64 0.95 -1.39 0.39
C HIS A 64 1.06 0.11 0.02
N ALA A 65 2.13 0.52 -0.65
CA ALA A 65 2.37 1.91 -1.02
C ALA A 65 1.25 2.47 -1.91
N GLU A 66 0.76 1.67 -2.86
CA GLU A 66 -0.38 2.02 -3.70
C GLU A 66 -1.68 2.16 -2.90
N ALA A 67 -1.91 1.28 -1.93
CA ALA A 67 -3.04 1.41 -1.01
C ALA A 67 -2.95 2.69 -0.16
N ILE A 68 -1.77 3.07 0.31
CA ILE A 68 -1.55 4.34 1.03
C ILE A 68 -1.83 5.54 0.13
N LYS A 69 -1.34 5.53 -1.11
CA LYS A 69 -1.60 6.59 -2.11
C LYS A 69 -3.10 6.78 -2.34
N LYS A 70 -3.85 5.67 -2.43
CA LYS A 70 -5.33 5.64 -2.53
C LYS A 70 -6.05 5.88 -1.21
N ARG A 71 -5.33 6.01 -0.09
CA ARG A 71 -5.86 6.17 1.28
C ARG A 71 -6.75 5.00 1.72
N HIS A 72 -6.48 3.81 1.22
CA HIS A 72 -7.18 2.59 1.62
C HIS A 72 -6.65 2.07 2.97
N PHE A 73 -7.55 1.53 3.79
CA PHE A 73 -7.20 0.92 5.08
C PHE A 73 -6.66 -0.50 4.97
N THR A 74 -6.91 -1.15 3.83
CA THR A 74 -6.49 -2.53 3.56
C THR A 74 -6.10 -2.70 2.11
N TYR A 75 -5.31 -3.73 1.81
CA TYR A 75 -5.03 -4.22 0.47
C TYR A 75 -4.98 -5.74 0.49
N ASP A 76 -5.10 -6.36 -0.68
CA ASP A 76 -4.94 -7.81 -0.84
C ASP A 76 -3.46 -8.11 -1.13
N ASP A 77 -2.86 -8.95 -0.31
CA ASP A 77 -1.45 -9.32 -0.41
C ASP A 77 -1.18 -10.09 -1.73
N PRO A 78 -0.26 -9.65 -2.59
CA PRO A 78 0.03 -10.35 -3.85
C PRO A 78 0.59 -11.77 -3.66
N VAL A 79 1.21 -12.05 -2.50
CA VAL A 79 1.87 -13.33 -2.22
C VAL A 79 0.96 -14.27 -1.44
N THR A 80 0.35 -13.79 -0.34
CA THR A 80 -0.50 -14.64 0.51
C THR A 80 -1.98 -14.59 0.14
N HIS A 81 -2.39 -13.63 -0.70
CA HIS A 81 -3.78 -13.35 -1.05
C HIS A 81 -4.70 -13.03 0.14
N HIS A 82 -4.12 -12.71 1.29
CA HIS A 82 -4.86 -12.28 2.47
C HIS A 82 -5.07 -10.77 2.47
N LYS A 83 -6.17 -10.34 3.11
CA LYS A 83 -6.45 -8.93 3.31
C LYS A 83 -5.60 -8.39 4.47
N VAL A 84 -4.68 -7.49 4.15
CA VAL A 84 -3.73 -6.91 5.11
C VAL A 84 -4.08 -5.46 5.41
N MET A 85 -4.02 -5.09 6.69
CA MET A 85 -4.24 -3.72 7.15
C MET A 85 -3.02 -2.83 6.82
N THR A 86 -3.27 -1.59 6.37
CA THR A 86 -2.22 -0.62 6.07
C THR A 86 -1.73 0.12 7.31
N ARG A 87 -0.57 0.79 7.21
CA ARG A 87 -0.08 1.70 8.25
C ARG A 87 -1.09 2.78 8.60
N LEU A 88 -1.80 3.31 7.61
CA LEU A 88 -2.87 4.30 7.81
C LEU A 88 -3.96 3.78 8.75
N CYS A 89 -4.38 2.52 8.59
CA CYS A 89 -5.41 1.97 9.45
C CYS A 89 -4.94 1.82 10.91
N HIS A 90 -3.69 1.41 11.12
CA HIS A 90 -3.12 1.35 12.47
C HIS A 90 -2.90 2.74 13.07
N PHE A 91 -2.41 3.70 12.29
CA PHE A 91 -2.24 5.09 12.73
C PHE A 91 -3.56 5.69 13.23
N LEU A 92 -4.65 5.56 12.44
CA LEU A 92 -5.96 6.07 12.84
C LEU A 92 -6.57 5.32 14.03
N ARG A 93 -6.20 4.04 14.21
CA ARG A 93 -6.60 3.26 15.40
C ARG A 93 -5.93 3.78 16.67
N GLY A 94 -4.74 4.38 16.57
CA GLY A 94 -4.05 4.98 17.71
C GLY A 94 -3.35 4.00 18.65
N LYS A 95 -3.38 2.69 18.38
CA LYS A 95 -2.75 1.65 19.22
C LYS A 95 -2.46 0.34 18.49
N CYS A 96 -1.53 -0.44 19.02
CA CYS A 96 -1.29 -1.81 18.58
C CYS A 96 -2.49 -2.74 18.89
N CYS A 97 -2.91 -3.54 17.91
CA CYS A 97 -4.04 -4.46 18.06
C CYS A 97 -3.69 -5.84 18.63
N GLY A 98 -2.41 -6.17 18.80
CA GLY A 98 -1.95 -7.44 19.39
C GLY A 98 -1.89 -8.64 18.43
N ASN A 99 -2.30 -8.49 17.16
CA ASN A 99 -2.37 -9.59 16.18
C ASN A 99 -1.14 -9.70 15.27
N ALA A 100 0.03 -9.23 15.72
CA ALA A 100 1.28 -9.27 14.93
C ALA A 100 1.18 -8.74 13.48
N CYS A 101 0.32 -7.73 13.23
CA CYS A 101 0.04 -7.26 11.87
C CYS A 101 1.29 -6.79 11.11
N ARG A 102 1.35 -7.13 9.82
CA ARG A 102 2.48 -6.84 8.92
C ARG A 102 2.93 -5.38 8.89
N HIS A 103 2.01 -4.44 8.98
CA HIS A 103 2.27 -2.99 8.89
C HIS A 103 2.02 -2.25 10.21
N CYS A 104 2.32 -2.88 11.35
CA CYS A 104 2.17 -2.25 12.66
C CYS A 104 3.17 -1.09 12.84
N VAL A 105 2.64 0.11 13.10
CA VAL A 105 3.45 1.32 13.36
C VAL A 105 3.93 1.43 14.81
N TYR A 106 3.40 0.59 15.70
CA TYR A 106 3.65 0.59 17.15
C TYR A 106 4.58 -0.55 17.58
N GLN A 107 5.45 -1.02 16.68
CA GLN A 107 6.50 -2.01 16.98
C GLN A 107 6.00 -3.26 17.72
N HIS A 108 4.77 -3.70 17.43
CA HIS A 108 4.13 -4.85 18.08
C HIS A 108 4.11 -4.79 19.63
N GLU A 109 4.06 -3.60 20.23
CA GLU A 109 4.08 -3.39 21.69
C GLU A 109 3.02 -4.21 22.47
N ASN A 110 1.87 -4.50 21.85
CA ASN A 110 0.74 -5.20 22.47
C ASN A 110 0.62 -6.67 21.99
N VAL A 111 1.62 -7.20 21.29
CA VAL A 111 1.65 -8.60 20.89
C VAL A 111 2.17 -9.43 22.06
N ALA A 112 1.43 -10.47 22.44
CA ALA A 112 1.82 -11.34 23.55
C ALA A 112 3.15 -12.05 23.26
N LYS A 113 3.99 -12.23 24.29
CA LYS A 113 5.26 -12.98 24.15
C LYS A 113 5.06 -14.45 23.77
N THR A 114 3.89 -15.00 24.08
CA THR A 114 3.46 -16.35 23.73
C THR A 114 2.84 -16.44 22.33
N HIS A 115 2.83 -15.34 21.57
CA HIS A 115 2.31 -15.35 20.20
C HIS A 115 3.13 -16.34 19.35
N PRO A 116 2.47 -17.20 18.55
CA PRO A 116 3.16 -18.29 17.83
C PRO A 116 4.18 -17.76 16.82
N GLN A 117 3.91 -16.60 16.25
CA GLN A 117 4.76 -15.97 15.24
C GLN A 117 5.68 -14.96 15.90
N ARG A 118 6.99 -15.18 15.73
CA ARG A 118 8.02 -14.18 16.04
C ARG A 118 8.23 -13.31 14.81
N MET A 119 8.10 -12.01 14.94
CA MET A 119 8.20 -11.07 13.83
C MET A 119 9.53 -10.33 13.86
N ALA A 120 10.10 -10.06 12.67
CA ALA A 120 11.25 -9.18 12.47
C ALA A 120 10.92 -8.12 11.42
N PHE A 121 11.45 -6.91 11.59
CA PHE A 121 11.25 -5.84 10.63
C PHE A 121 12.29 -5.93 9.51
N ASN A 122 11.85 -6.03 8.25
CA ASN A 122 12.72 -6.30 7.09
C ASN A 122 13.21 -5.05 6.33
N SER A 123 13.10 -3.86 6.93
CA SER A 123 13.24 -2.50 6.35
C SER A 123 11.95 -1.86 5.82
N SER A 124 10.94 -2.66 5.44
CA SER A 124 9.64 -2.11 5.02
C SER A 124 8.49 -2.51 5.94
N PHE A 125 8.44 -3.77 6.37
CA PHE A 125 7.32 -4.33 7.12
C PHE A 125 7.77 -5.51 7.99
N TRP A 126 6.86 -5.99 8.84
CA TRP A 126 7.12 -7.11 9.73
C TRP A 126 6.91 -8.46 9.03
N VAL A 127 7.92 -9.31 9.05
CA VAL A 127 7.91 -10.68 8.51
C VAL A 127 8.12 -11.72 9.61
N GLU A 128 7.61 -12.92 9.40
CA GLU A 128 7.80 -14.04 10.33
C GLU A 128 9.25 -14.54 10.27
N VAL A 129 9.88 -14.69 11.44
CA VAL A 129 11.23 -15.23 11.55
C VAL A 129 11.19 -16.71 11.16
N GLY A 130 11.97 -17.07 10.14
CA GLY A 130 12.03 -18.45 9.61
C GLY A 130 11.11 -18.73 8.44
N SER A 131 10.25 -17.79 8.01
CA SER A 131 9.41 -17.95 6.82
C SER A 131 10.11 -17.61 5.50
N ARG A 132 11.38 -17.15 5.55
CA ARG A 132 12.20 -16.99 4.34
C ARG A 132 12.55 -18.37 3.81
N ALA A 133 11.82 -18.82 2.79
CA ALA A 133 12.24 -19.96 1.99
C ALA A 133 13.67 -19.69 1.45
N PRO A 134 14.52 -20.72 1.31
CA PRO A 134 15.72 -20.61 0.49
C PRO A 134 15.32 -20.03 -0.86
N THR A 135 16.05 -19.01 -1.32
CA THR A 135 15.81 -18.35 -2.60
C THR A 135 16.10 -19.33 -3.74
N GLU A 136 15.16 -20.21 -4.03
CA GLU A 136 15.11 -20.89 -5.32
C GLU A 136 14.75 -19.84 -6.36
N PRO A 137 15.54 -19.66 -7.43
CA PRO A 137 15.28 -18.66 -8.45
C PRO A 137 14.03 -19.10 -9.22
N SER A 138 12.87 -18.57 -8.85
CA SER A 138 11.64 -18.79 -9.61
C SER A 138 11.78 -18.04 -10.93
N VAL A 139 12.20 -18.78 -11.95
CA VAL A 139 12.06 -18.43 -13.37
C VAL A 139 10.59 -18.21 -13.68
N ARG A 140 10.12 -16.98 -13.46
CA ARG A 140 9.00 -16.34 -14.15
C ARG A 140 9.06 -14.87 -13.76
N ALA A 141 9.92 -14.15 -14.45
CA ALA A 141 9.85 -12.70 -14.52
C ALA A 141 8.44 -12.34 -15.03
N SER A 142 7.54 -11.97 -14.11
CA SER A 142 6.37 -11.20 -14.46
C SER A 142 6.90 -9.82 -14.85
N VAL A 143 7.13 -9.64 -16.15
CA VAL A 143 7.54 -8.37 -16.71
C VAL A 143 6.48 -7.34 -16.32
N CYS A 144 6.85 -6.42 -15.44
CA CYS A 144 6.09 -5.21 -15.17
C CYS A 144 5.90 -4.48 -16.52
N GLY A 145 4.65 -4.39 -16.99
CA GLY A 145 4.28 -3.96 -18.33
C GLY A 145 4.47 -2.46 -18.59
N TRP A 146 5.72 -2.00 -18.63
CA TRP A 146 6.08 -0.65 -19.09
C TRP A 146 7.23 -0.60 -20.10
N THR A 147 7.76 -1.74 -20.55
CA THR A 147 8.82 -1.81 -21.58
C THR A 147 8.45 -2.75 -22.73
N LEU A 148 7.43 -2.38 -23.50
CA LEU A 148 7.16 -2.97 -24.83
C LEU A 148 6.61 -1.90 -25.77
N LEU A 149 7.38 -0.82 -25.96
CA LEU A 149 7.05 0.22 -26.94
C LEU A 149 8.30 0.76 -27.66
N SER A 150 9.17 -0.13 -28.16
CA SER A 150 10.29 0.31 -29.02
C SER A 150 10.62 -0.59 -30.21
N ASP A 151 10.06 -1.80 -30.32
CA ASP A 151 10.42 -2.71 -31.42
C ASP A 151 9.22 -3.05 -32.30
N MET A 152 8.70 -2.08 -33.08
CA MET A 152 7.79 -2.35 -34.20
C MET A 152 8.01 -1.40 -35.39
N HIS A 153 9.26 -1.23 -35.82
CA HIS A 153 9.51 -0.65 -37.15
C HIS A 153 9.79 -1.74 -38.19
N ALA A 154 8.94 -1.70 -39.21
CA ALA A 154 9.12 -2.09 -40.60
C ALA A 154 8.84 -3.56 -40.99
N THR A 155 7.65 -3.78 -41.57
CA THR A 155 7.50 -4.32 -42.94
C THR A 155 6.16 -3.90 -43.57
N SER A 156 6.25 -3.06 -44.61
CA SER A 156 5.48 -3.03 -45.87
C SER A 156 3.94 -3.16 -45.91
N VAL A 157 3.29 -2.02 -46.21
CA VAL A 157 2.26 -1.76 -47.24
C VAL A 157 1.64 -2.97 -47.97
N VAL A 158 0.30 -3.10 -47.90
CA VAL A 158 -0.61 -3.09 -49.06
C VAL A 158 -1.96 -2.50 -48.63
N ASP A 159 -2.36 -1.41 -49.28
CA ASP A 159 -3.71 -0.84 -49.19
C ASP A 159 -4.68 -1.77 -49.94
N ASP A 160 -5.70 -2.31 -49.25
CA ASP A 160 -6.84 -2.96 -49.90
C ASP A 160 -8.06 -2.02 -49.86
N PRO A 161 -8.43 -1.38 -50.99
CA PRO A 161 -9.39 -0.29 -51.03
C PRO A 161 -10.86 -0.75 -51.16
N LEU A 162 -11.25 -1.94 -50.68
CA LEU A 162 -12.62 -2.46 -50.89
C LEU A 162 -13.41 -2.87 -49.65
N LEU A 163 -13.06 -2.39 -48.46
CA LEU A 163 -13.78 -2.75 -47.24
C LEU A 163 -14.82 -1.73 -46.74
N PHE A 164 -15.49 -0.99 -47.63
CA PHE A 164 -16.76 -0.33 -47.31
C PHE A 164 -17.62 -0.21 -48.57
N LYS A 165 -18.53 -1.17 -48.76
CA LYS A 165 -19.75 -0.98 -49.55
C LYS A 165 -20.94 -1.40 -48.69
N HIS A 166 -21.93 -0.51 -48.69
CA HIS A 166 -23.26 -0.62 -48.10
C HIS A 166 -24.01 -1.86 -48.59
#